data_AF-A0A2T7UQ18-F1
#
_entry.id   AF-A0A2T7UQ18-F1
#
_cell.length_a   1.000
_cell.length_b   1.000
_cell.length_c   1.000
_cell.angle_alpha   90.00
_cell.angle_beta   90.00
_cell.angle_gamma   90.00
#
_symmetry.space_group_name_H-M   'P 1'
#
loop_
_entity.id
_entity.type
_entity.pdbx_description
1 polymer ?
#
loop_
_entity_poly.entity_id
_entity_poly.type
_entity_poly.pdbx_seq_one_letter_code
_entity_poly.pdbx_strand_id
1 'polypeptide(L)'
;MRVLLRTATSEDHARLDAHISQLDLREPGPRAVYSRILYRGTLRVGHACQWQAAEATALMARMVEALGPDFPDDNPSHYDVPIEADAAAYVLLGSQMGLSLLRQGLAPAQRTGALAMTPDTAAWTAFSQRIARSATGTEAARRIVDDARRVFGIFQAEAATLLTPAAERTP
;
A
#
# COMPACT_ATOMS: atom_id res chain seq x y z
N MET A 1 -15.23 -13.22 -5.63
CA MET A 1 -14.02 -12.86 -4.85
C MET A 1 -13.95 -11.40 -4.38
N ARG A 2 -14.11 -10.39 -5.25
CA ARG A 2 -13.93 -8.96 -4.89
C ARG A 2 -14.72 -8.50 -3.65
N VAL A 3 -15.99 -8.91 -3.54
CA VAL A 3 -16.82 -8.61 -2.36
C VAL A 3 -16.25 -9.25 -1.10
N LEU A 4 -15.79 -10.50 -1.18
CA LEU A 4 -15.17 -11.22 -0.07
C LEU A 4 -13.91 -10.49 0.43
N LEU A 5 -13.01 -10.09 -0.48
CA LEU A 5 -11.83 -9.30 -0.13
C LEU A 5 -12.20 -8.02 0.60
N ARG A 6 -13.13 -7.24 0.03
CA ARG A 6 -13.57 -5.98 0.64
C ARG A 6 -14.13 -6.18 2.05
N THR A 7 -14.99 -7.18 2.24
CA THR A 7 -15.58 -7.45 3.55
C THR A 7 -14.52 -7.92 4.54
N ALA A 8 -13.68 -8.88 4.15
CA ALA A 8 -12.71 -9.52 5.03
C ALA A 8 -11.54 -8.61 5.41
N THR A 9 -11.19 -7.62 4.58
CA THR A 9 -10.10 -6.67 4.86
C THR A 9 -10.60 -5.30 5.31
N SER A 10 -11.91 -5.14 5.59
CA SER A 10 -12.49 -3.83 5.93
C SER A 10 -11.91 -3.24 7.21
N GLU A 11 -11.77 -4.05 8.26
CA GLU A 11 -11.13 -3.62 9.52
C GLU A 11 -9.64 -3.31 9.36
N ASP A 12 -8.94 -4.11 8.56
CA ASP A 12 -7.52 -3.90 8.25
C ASP A 12 -7.29 -2.57 7.51
N HIS A 13 -8.17 -2.25 6.56
CA HIS A 13 -8.18 -0.96 5.88
C HIS A 13 -8.49 0.18 6.87
N ALA A 14 -9.53 0.05 7.70
CA ALA A 14 -9.92 1.08 8.66
C ALA A 14 -8.82 1.37 9.69
N ARG A 15 -8.10 0.35 10.16
CA ARG A 15 -6.94 0.53 11.05
C ARG A 15 -5.80 1.29 10.38
N LEU A 16 -5.46 0.95 9.14
CA LEU A 16 -4.44 1.68 8.41
C LEU A 16 -4.88 3.14 8.17
N ASP A 17 -6.11 3.35 7.76
CA ASP A 17 -6.69 4.67 7.52
C ASP A 17 -6.67 5.54 8.78
N ALA A 18 -6.96 4.97 9.96
CA ALA A 18 -6.87 5.67 11.25
C ALA A 18 -5.44 6.13 11.60
N HIS A 19 -4.41 5.38 11.21
CA HIS A 19 -3.02 5.82 11.36
C HIS A 19 -2.70 6.97 10.40
N ILE A 20 -3.07 6.83 9.13
CA ILE A 20 -2.78 7.84 8.10
C ILE A 20 -3.54 9.15 8.36
N SER A 21 -4.77 9.06 8.89
CA SER A 21 -5.61 10.24 9.19
C SER A 21 -5.04 11.15 10.28
N GLN A 22 -4.03 10.70 11.03
CA GLN A 22 -3.31 11.53 12.00
C GLN A 22 -2.31 12.50 11.33
N LEU A 23 -1.99 12.27 10.05
CA LEU A 23 -1.04 13.08 9.29
C LEU A 23 -1.75 14.22 8.57
N ASP A 24 -1.36 15.46 8.88
CA ASP A 24 -1.74 16.61 8.06
C ASP A 24 -0.86 16.70 6.81
N LEU A 25 -1.29 16.07 5.71
CA LEU A 25 -0.49 15.98 4.47
C LEU A 25 -0.25 17.32 3.76
N ARG A 26 -0.90 18.40 4.20
CA ARG A 26 -0.60 19.77 3.75
C ARG A 26 0.79 20.19 4.24
N GLU A 27 1.17 19.73 5.42
CA GLU A 27 2.47 19.99 6.02
C GLU A 27 3.57 19.09 5.40
N PRO A 28 4.75 19.64 5.07
CA PRO A 28 5.83 18.88 4.45
C PRO A 28 6.31 17.68 5.28
N GLY A 29 6.40 17.83 6.61
CA GLY A 29 6.87 16.77 7.52
C GLY A 29 5.96 15.54 7.53
N PRO A 30 4.67 15.67 7.90
CA PRO A 30 3.69 14.58 7.82
C PRO A 30 3.58 13.96 6.43
N ARG A 31 3.69 14.77 5.36
CA ARG A 31 3.70 14.26 3.98
C ARG A 31 4.93 13.38 3.70
N ALA A 32 6.13 13.77 4.17
CA ALA A 32 7.33 12.95 4.04
C ALA A 32 7.19 11.62 4.81
N VAL A 33 6.58 11.64 6.00
CA VAL A 33 6.27 10.42 6.77
C VAL A 33 5.34 9.49 5.99
N TYR A 34 4.26 10.04 5.42
CA TYR A 34 3.34 9.28 4.57
C TYR A 34 4.05 8.64 3.37
N SER A 35 4.85 9.43 2.63
CA SER A 35 5.64 8.95 1.50
C SER A 35 6.60 7.82 1.90
N ARG A 36 7.24 7.94 3.07
CA ARG A 36 8.15 6.93 3.61
C ARG A 36 7.44 5.63 3.99
N ILE A 37 6.22 5.71 4.57
CA ILE A 37 5.36 4.55 4.85
C ILE A 37 5.02 3.83 3.53
N LEU A 38 4.58 4.57 2.51
CA LEU A 38 4.26 3.99 1.21
C LEU A 38 5.48 3.35 0.55
N TYR A 39 6.64 3.98 0.64
CA TYR A 39 7.88 3.48 0.05
C TYR A 39 8.29 2.15 0.70
N ARG A 40 8.46 2.16 2.03
CA ARG A 40 8.90 0.98 2.79
C ARG A 40 7.89 -0.16 2.72
N GLY A 41 6.60 0.15 2.80
CA GLY A 41 5.54 -0.85 2.64
C GLY A 41 5.55 -1.47 1.24
N THR A 42 5.70 -0.66 0.19
CA THR A 42 5.80 -1.16 -1.20
C THR A 42 7.04 -2.02 -1.41
N LEU A 43 8.20 -1.66 -0.85
CA LEU A 43 9.42 -2.48 -0.91
C LEU A 43 9.18 -3.87 -0.27
N ARG A 44 8.63 -3.90 0.96
CA ARG A 44 8.34 -5.14 1.68
C ARG A 44 7.35 -6.03 0.94
N VAL A 45 6.27 -5.45 0.43
CA VAL A 45 5.30 -6.17 -0.42
C VAL A 45 5.99 -6.71 -1.68
N GLY A 46 6.82 -5.91 -2.34
CA GLY A 46 7.60 -6.31 -3.50
C GLY A 46 8.49 -7.52 -3.21
N HIS A 47 9.23 -7.52 -2.10
CA HIS A 47 10.01 -8.69 -1.70
C HIS A 47 9.13 -9.92 -1.40
N ALA A 48 8.03 -9.74 -0.67
CA ALA A 48 7.14 -10.84 -0.28
C ALA A 48 6.42 -11.51 -1.47
N CYS A 49 6.15 -10.76 -2.55
CA CYS A 49 5.57 -11.30 -3.78
C CYS A 49 6.61 -11.52 -4.90
N GLN A 50 7.90 -11.47 -4.59
CA GLN A 50 9.00 -11.60 -5.56
C GLN A 50 8.88 -10.64 -6.75
N TRP A 51 8.37 -9.44 -6.49
CA TRP A 51 8.11 -8.39 -7.47
C TRP A 51 7.09 -8.79 -8.54
N GLN A 52 6.25 -9.79 -8.26
CA GLN A 52 5.16 -10.26 -9.12
C GLN A 52 3.81 -10.02 -8.43
N ALA A 53 3.21 -8.85 -8.66
CA ALA A 53 1.95 -8.42 -8.05
C ALA A 53 0.79 -8.40 -9.07
N ALA A 54 0.71 -9.40 -9.96
CA ALA A 54 -0.28 -9.49 -11.04
C ALA A 54 -0.39 -8.18 -11.84
N GLU A 55 -1.60 -7.63 -12.03
CA GLU A 55 -1.80 -6.36 -12.75
C GLU A 55 -1.17 -5.14 -12.04
N ALA A 56 -0.79 -5.26 -10.76
CA ALA A 56 -0.15 -4.18 -10.01
C ALA A 56 1.38 -4.15 -10.16
N THR A 57 2.00 -5.11 -10.86
CA THR A 57 3.47 -5.17 -10.98
C THR A 57 4.08 -3.87 -11.50
N ALA A 58 3.50 -3.29 -12.56
CA ALA A 58 3.98 -2.03 -13.11
C ALA A 58 3.71 -0.83 -12.17
N LEU A 59 2.58 -0.85 -11.45
CA LEU A 59 2.28 0.17 -10.45
C LEU A 59 3.32 0.15 -9.31
N MET A 60 3.63 -1.03 -8.79
CA MET A 60 4.59 -1.23 -7.72
C MET A 60 5.97 -0.67 -8.10
N ALA A 61 6.47 -0.99 -9.29
CA ALA A 61 7.73 -0.45 -9.80
C ALA A 61 7.71 1.09 -9.87
N ARG A 62 6.65 1.68 -10.44
CA ARG A 62 6.50 3.14 -10.50
C ARG A 62 6.41 3.80 -9.13
N MET A 63 5.76 3.17 -8.15
CA MET A 63 5.69 3.69 -6.78
C MET A 63 7.08 3.75 -6.14
N VAL A 64 7.88 2.68 -6.29
CA VAL A 64 9.26 2.65 -5.78
C VAL A 64 10.12 3.68 -6.49
N GLU A 65 10.01 3.81 -7.80
CA GLU A 65 10.75 4.81 -8.58
C GLU A 65 10.36 6.26 -8.19
N ALA A 66 9.07 6.52 -7.99
CA ALA A 66 8.56 7.85 -7.64
C ALA A 66 8.89 8.27 -6.20
N LEU A 67 9.10 7.32 -5.28
CA LEU A 67 9.35 7.58 -3.86
C LEU A 67 10.81 7.40 -3.46
N GLY A 68 11.55 6.51 -4.13
CA GLY A 68 12.91 6.12 -3.75
C GLY A 68 13.94 7.24 -3.68
N PRO A 69 13.94 8.24 -4.59
CA PRO A 69 14.88 9.36 -4.51
C PRO A 69 14.81 10.16 -3.21
N ASP A 70 13.66 10.19 -2.54
CA ASP A 70 13.48 10.88 -1.25
C ASP A 70 14.07 10.07 -0.08
N PHE A 71 14.36 8.78 -0.27
CA PHE A 71 14.76 7.84 0.78
C PHE A 71 15.84 6.82 0.32
N PRO A 72 17.01 7.27 -0.17
CA PRO A 72 18.00 6.40 -0.82
C PRO A 72 18.57 5.29 0.08
N ASP A 73 18.61 5.53 1.40
CA ASP A 73 19.15 4.59 2.39
C ASP A 73 18.06 3.81 3.15
N ASP A 74 16.77 4.03 2.83
CA ASP A 74 15.69 3.27 3.46
C ASP A 74 15.53 1.90 2.83
N ASN A 75 16.02 0.89 3.54
CA ASN A 75 15.78 -0.49 3.19
C ASN A 75 15.17 -1.23 4.39
N PRO A 76 13.84 -1.42 4.42
CA PRO A 76 13.20 -2.15 5.51
C PRO A 76 13.59 -3.63 5.49
N SER A 77 13.46 -4.31 6.64
CA SER A 77 13.66 -5.75 6.70
C SER A 77 12.67 -6.47 5.78
N HIS A 78 13.16 -7.44 5.00
CA HIS A 78 12.38 -8.15 3.98
C HIS A 78 12.12 -9.62 4.34
N TYR A 79 11.94 -9.93 5.62
CA TYR A 79 11.66 -11.29 6.12
C TYR A 79 10.16 -11.64 6.13
N ASP A 80 9.35 -10.92 5.36
CA ASP A 80 7.93 -11.18 5.25
C ASP A 80 7.67 -12.55 4.61
N VAL A 81 6.66 -13.25 5.12
CA VAL A 81 6.23 -14.54 4.58
C VAL A 81 5.77 -14.33 3.13
N PRO A 82 6.10 -15.25 2.20
CA PRO A 82 5.64 -15.14 0.81
C PRO A 82 4.12 -14.97 0.70
N ILE A 83 3.70 -14.02 -0.13
CA ILE A 83 2.28 -13.68 -0.36
C ILE A 83 1.86 -13.95 -1.80
N GLU A 84 0.58 -14.25 -1.99
CA GLU A 84 -0.03 -14.39 -3.31
C GLU A 84 -0.03 -13.07 -4.10
N ALA A 85 0.25 -13.15 -5.41
CA ALA A 85 0.31 -12.00 -6.31
C ALA A 85 -1.02 -11.21 -6.33
N ASP A 86 -2.15 -11.92 -6.31
CA ASP A 86 -3.50 -11.31 -6.32
C ASP A 86 -3.81 -10.54 -5.03
N ALA A 87 -3.22 -10.95 -3.90
CA ALA A 87 -3.35 -10.23 -2.63
C ALA A 87 -2.61 -8.90 -2.67
N ALA A 88 -1.36 -8.90 -3.16
CA ALA A 88 -0.60 -7.68 -3.38
C ALA A 88 -1.31 -6.75 -4.37
N ALA A 89 -1.81 -7.31 -5.48
CA ALA A 89 -2.52 -6.55 -6.51
C ALA A 89 -3.76 -5.83 -5.97
N TYR A 90 -4.58 -6.54 -5.19
CA TYR A 90 -5.79 -6.00 -4.58
C TYR A 90 -5.50 -4.77 -3.72
N VAL A 91 -4.50 -4.84 -2.84
CA VAL A 91 -4.19 -3.74 -1.92
C VAL A 91 -3.51 -2.58 -2.64
N LEU A 92 -2.50 -2.85 -3.48
CA LEU A 92 -1.76 -1.81 -4.19
C LEU A 92 -2.66 -1.02 -5.17
N LEU A 93 -3.46 -1.71 -6.00
CA LEU A 93 -4.38 -1.02 -6.91
C LEU A 93 -5.52 -0.32 -6.13
N GLY A 94 -6.02 -0.94 -5.07
CA GLY A 94 -7.03 -0.33 -4.19
C GLY A 94 -6.55 0.96 -3.53
N SER A 95 -5.27 1.03 -3.14
CA SER A 95 -4.65 2.20 -2.50
C SER A 95 -4.69 3.46 -3.36
N GLN A 96 -4.72 3.33 -4.70
CA GLN A 96 -4.75 4.47 -5.62
C GLN A 96 -6.04 5.29 -5.49
N MET A 97 -7.13 4.68 -5.04
CA MET A 97 -8.37 5.39 -4.75
C MET A 97 -8.23 6.27 -3.50
N GLY A 98 -7.62 5.74 -2.43
CA GLY A 98 -7.29 6.51 -1.23
C GLY A 98 -6.35 7.68 -1.55
N LEU A 99 -5.28 7.42 -2.31
CA LEU A 99 -4.36 8.45 -2.80
C LEU A 99 -5.08 9.55 -3.59
N SER A 100 -6.06 9.19 -4.41
CA SER A 100 -6.83 10.16 -5.19
C SER A 100 -7.64 11.11 -4.30
N LEU A 101 -8.21 10.61 -3.20
CA LEU A 101 -8.92 11.42 -2.20
C LEU A 101 -7.95 12.33 -1.44
N LEU A 102 -6.83 11.77 -0.96
CA LEU A 102 -5.79 12.54 -0.25
C LEU A 102 -5.26 13.70 -1.13
N ARG A 103 -5.10 13.45 -2.43
CA ARG A 103 -4.65 14.46 -3.41
C ARG A 103 -5.61 15.65 -3.57
N GLN A 104 -6.93 15.46 -3.36
CA GLN A 104 -7.90 16.55 -3.51
C GLN A 104 -7.68 17.68 -2.48
N GLY A 105 -7.16 17.34 -1.30
CA GLY A 105 -6.83 18.32 -0.25
C GLY A 105 -5.51 19.07 -0.44
N LEU A 106 -4.75 18.79 -1.51
CA LEU A 106 -3.41 19.33 -1.73
C LEU A 106 -3.35 20.32 -2.90
N ALA A 107 -2.59 21.40 -2.72
CA ALA A 107 -2.22 22.30 -3.81
C ALA A 107 -1.35 21.58 -4.85
N PRO A 108 -1.36 21.99 -6.14
CA PRO A 108 -0.58 21.31 -7.18
C PRO A 108 0.90 21.14 -6.85
N ALA A 109 1.54 22.15 -6.27
CA ALA A 109 2.96 22.10 -5.86
C ALA A 109 3.26 21.12 -4.72
N GLN A 110 2.24 20.68 -3.98
CA GLN A 110 2.38 19.70 -2.88
C GLN A 110 2.18 18.25 -3.34
N ARG A 111 1.78 18.04 -4.60
CA ARG A 111 1.53 16.71 -5.18
C ARG A 111 2.84 16.19 -5.77
N THR A 112 3.65 15.55 -4.95
CA THR A 112 4.95 14.95 -5.32
C THR A 112 4.95 13.44 -5.09
N GLY A 113 5.94 12.73 -5.65
CA GLY A 113 6.08 11.28 -5.49
C GLY A 113 4.78 10.52 -5.83
N ALA A 114 4.35 9.62 -4.93
CA ALA A 114 3.12 8.85 -5.09
C ALA A 114 1.84 9.71 -5.20
N LEU A 115 1.81 10.91 -4.59
CA LEU A 115 0.66 11.83 -4.65
C LEU A 115 0.57 12.57 -6.00
N ALA A 116 1.65 12.59 -6.79
CA ALA A 116 1.65 13.09 -8.16
C ALA A 116 1.16 12.05 -9.17
N MET A 117 1.17 10.77 -8.80
CA MET A 117 0.91 9.68 -9.74
C MET A 117 -0.54 9.69 -10.23
N THR A 118 -0.72 9.37 -11.51
CA THR A 118 -2.03 9.09 -12.08
C THR A 118 -2.46 7.67 -11.71
N PRO A 119 -3.69 7.48 -11.19
CA PRO A 119 -4.23 6.14 -10.90
C PRO A 119 -4.24 5.25 -12.14
N ASP A 120 -3.93 3.96 -11.97
CA ASP A 120 -3.97 2.99 -13.06
C ASP A 120 -5.35 2.33 -13.11
N THR A 121 -6.33 3.10 -13.58
CA THR A 121 -7.74 2.67 -13.63
C THR A 121 -7.94 1.47 -14.55
N ALA A 122 -7.11 1.33 -15.58
CA ALA A 122 -7.11 0.18 -16.48
C ALA A 122 -6.66 -1.09 -15.76
N ALA A 123 -5.53 -1.05 -15.04
CA ALA A 123 -5.06 -2.19 -14.24
C ALA A 123 -6.07 -2.57 -13.14
N TRP A 124 -6.66 -1.60 -12.44
CA TRP A 124 -7.71 -1.87 -11.45
C TRP A 124 -8.94 -2.54 -12.06
N THR A 125 -9.35 -2.08 -13.24
CA THR A 125 -10.51 -2.64 -13.96
C THR A 125 -10.22 -4.08 -14.41
N ALA A 126 -9.06 -4.32 -15.01
CA ALA A 126 -8.62 -5.64 -15.46
C ALA A 126 -8.55 -6.62 -14.29
N PHE A 127 -7.88 -6.23 -13.20
CA PHE A 127 -7.81 -7.02 -11.96
C PHE A 127 -9.21 -7.32 -11.41
N SER A 128 -10.05 -6.30 -11.27
CA SER A 128 -11.41 -6.43 -10.73
C SER A 128 -12.27 -7.40 -11.54
N GLN A 129 -12.17 -7.36 -12.87
CA GLN A 129 -12.88 -8.28 -13.76
C GLN A 129 -12.35 -9.71 -13.66
N ARG A 130 -11.03 -9.89 -13.60
CA ARG A 130 -10.41 -11.21 -13.48
C ARG A 130 -10.74 -11.85 -12.13
N ILE A 131 -10.48 -11.14 -11.03
CA ILE A 131 -10.67 -11.67 -9.68
C ILE A 131 -12.16 -11.96 -9.39
N ALA A 132 -13.09 -11.22 -10.02
CA ALA A 132 -14.52 -11.49 -9.88
C ALA A 132 -14.91 -12.90 -10.38
N ARG A 133 -14.17 -13.47 -11.34
CA ARG A 133 -14.41 -14.82 -11.89
C ARG A 133 -13.81 -15.94 -11.02
N SER A 134 -12.96 -15.61 -10.05
CA SER A 134 -12.36 -16.59 -9.16
C SER A 134 -13.38 -17.19 -8.20
N ALA A 135 -13.36 -18.52 -8.08
CA ALA A 135 -14.24 -19.28 -7.20
C ALA A 135 -14.01 -18.89 -5.72
N THR A 136 -15.09 -18.56 -5.01
CA THR A 136 -15.08 -18.30 -3.58
C THR A 136 -15.22 -19.61 -2.79
N GLY A 137 -14.75 -19.62 -1.54
CA GLY A 137 -14.85 -20.80 -0.65
C GLY A 137 -13.76 -21.86 -0.87
N THR A 138 -12.86 -21.65 -1.82
CA THR A 138 -11.69 -22.51 -2.06
C THR A 138 -10.55 -22.18 -1.11
N GLU A 139 -9.59 -23.10 -0.97
CA GLU A 139 -8.33 -22.85 -0.24
C GLU A 139 -7.57 -21.66 -0.84
N ALA A 140 -7.47 -21.61 -2.18
CA ALA A 140 -6.83 -20.51 -2.88
C ALA A 140 -7.48 -19.15 -2.55
N ALA A 141 -8.82 -19.09 -2.50
CA ALA A 141 -9.52 -17.86 -2.12
C ALA A 141 -9.23 -17.48 -0.66
N ARG A 142 -9.18 -18.44 0.27
CA ARG A 142 -8.83 -18.17 1.67
C ARG A 142 -7.41 -17.61 1.78
N ARG A 143 -6.45 -18.22 1.07
CA ARG A 143 -5.07 -17.75 1.02
C ARG A 143 -4.93 -16.32 0.49
N ILE A 144 -5.62 -15.97 -0.60
CA ILE A 144 -5.60 -14.60 -1.14
C ILE A 144 -6.15 -13.59 -0.12
N VAL A 145 -7.21 -13.95 0.63
CA VAL A 145 -7.75 -13.09 1.69
C VAL A 145 -6.73 -12.92 2.82
N ASP A 146 -6.18 -14.01 3.32
CA ASP A 146 -5.22 -13.97 4.44
C ASP A 146 -3.96 -13.18 4.05
N ASP A 147 -3.46 -13.37 2.83
CA ASP A 147 -2.32 -12.62 2.32
C ASP A 147 -2.66 -11.15 2.09
N ALA A 148 -3.90 -10.80 1.69
CA ALA A 148 -4.30 -9.40 1.57
C ALA A 148 -4.28 -8.70 2.95
N ARG A 149 -4.70 -9.42 4.01
CA ARG A 149 -4.59 -8.93 5.39
C ARG A 149 -3.13 -8.77 5.82
N ARG A 150 -2.24 -9.69 5.43
CA ARG A 150 -0.80 -9.56 5.65
C ARG A 150 -0.22 -8.33 4.96
N VAL A 151 -0.65 -8.04 3.72
CA VAL A 151 -0.24 -6.82 3.01
C VAL A 151 -0.67 -5.57 3.77
N PHE A 152 -1.92 -5.50 4.27
CA PHE A 152 -2.30 -4.41 5.17
C PHE A 152 -1.44 -4.35 6.44
N GLY A 153 -1.12 -5.51 7.02
CA GLY A 153 -0.24 -5.64 8.18
C GLY A 153 1.16 -5.07 7.95
N ILE A 154 1.73 -5.25 6.75
CA ILE A 154 3.02 -4.65 6.36
C ILE A 154 2.93 -3.12 6.45
N PHE A 155 1.92 -2.50 5.82
CA PHE A 155 1.75 -1.03 5.88
C PHE A 155 1.44 -0.53 7.30
N GLN A 156 0.66 -1.29 8.08
CA GLN A 156 0.39 -0.95 9.49
C GLN A 156 1.67 -1.00 10.33
N ALA A 157 2.56 -1.98 10.11
CA ALA A 157 3.83 -2.07 10.82
C ALA A 157 4.78 -0.91 10.48
N GLU A 158 4.84 -0.51 9.21
CA GLU A 158 5.61 0.68 8.80
C GLU A 158 4.99 1.97 9.37
N ALA A 159 3.67 2.10 9.36
CA ALA A 159 2.97 3.22 9.98
C ALA A 159 3.26 3.30 11.49
N ALA A 160 3.18 2.19 12.22
CA ALA A 160 3.52 2.14 13.64
C ALA A 160 4.98 2.55 13.90
N THR A 161 5.92 2.07 13.06
CA THR A 161 7.35 2.40 13.18
C THR A 161 7.64 3.89 12.98
N LEU A 162 6.90 4.54 12.07
CA LEU A 162 7.18 5.92 11.64
C LEU A 162 6.32 6.97 12.32
N LEU A 163 5.14 6.60 12.84
CA LEU A 163 4.22 7.51 13.53
C LEU A 163 4.42 7.52 15.05
N THR A 164 5.03 6.48 15.62
CA THR A 164 5.39 6.52 17.04
C THR A 164 6.43 7.63 17.23
N PRO A 165 6.20 8.60 18.15
CA PRO A 165 7.16 9.67 18.38
C PRO A 165 8.51 9.09 18.72
N ALA A 166 9.58 9.64 18.14
CA ALA A 166 10.97 9.36 18.50
C ALA A 166 11.31 9.89 19.91
N ALA A 167 10.53 9.51 20.93
CA ALA A 167 10.76 9.84 22.33
C ALA A 167 11.90 9.01 22.97
N GLU A 168 12.58 8.15 22.21
CA GLU A 168 13.67 7.28 22.71
C GLU A 168 14.97 7.36 21.88
N ARG A 169 15.22 8.47 21.18
CA ARG A 169 16.56 8.74 20.61
C ARG A 169 17.17 9.98 21.21
N THR A 170 17.41 9.89 22.52
CA THR A 170 18.29 10.77 23.28
C THR A 170 19.71 10.22 23.18
N PRO A 171 20.73 10.98 22.75
CA PRO A 171 22.05 10.87 23.35
C PRO A 171 22.04 11.47 24.76
#